data_AF-A0A0S8CKG4-F1
#
_entry.id   AF-A0A0S8CKG4-F1
#
_cell.length_a   1.000
_cell.length_b   1.000
_cell.length_c   1.000
_cell.angle_alpha   90.00
_cell.angle_beta   90.00
_cell.angle_gamma   90.00
#
_symmetry.space_group_name_H-M   'P 1'
#
loop_
_entity.id
_entity.type
_entity.pdbx_description
1 polymer ?
#
loop_
_entity_poly.entity_id
_entity_poly.type
_entity_poly.pdbx_seq_one_letter_code
_entity_poly.pdbx_strand_id
1 'polypeptide(L)' 'MSERPDELKRLSEIAADMKLPADIRRKAIEQMGVISTHEALLALLDIAANESLVTKERDLALKQAREVIKKTSPQ' A
#
# COMPACT_ATOMS: atom_id res chain seq x y z
N MET A 1 -11.82 17.08 -10.42
CA MET A 1 -10.63 16.22 -10.61
C MET A 1 -9.96 15.98 -9.26
N SER A 2 -10.42 14.98 -8.50
CA SER A 2 -9.75 14.55 -7.25
C SER A 2 -10.16 13.10 -6.90
N GLU A 3 -10.14 12.17 -7.86
CA GLU A 3 -10.59 10.78 -7.60
C GLU A 3 -9.49 9.90 -6.98
N ARG A 4 -8.22 10.27 -7.13
CA ARG A 4 -7.06 9.49 -6.65
C ARG A 4 -6.83 9.52 -5.13
N PRO A 5 -7.02 10.65 -4.41
CA PRO A 5 -6.82 10.68 -2.96
C PRO A 5 -7.82 9.78 -2.21
N ASP A 6 -9.07 9.75 -2.67
CA ASP A 6 -10.14 8.93 -2.06
C ASP A 6 -9.91 7.44 -2.30
N GLU A 7 -9.40 7.07 -3.47
CA GLU A 7 -9.05 5.69 -3.80
C GLU A 7 -7.92 5.15 -2.93
N LEU A 8 -6.82 5.91 -2.78
CA LEU A 8 -5.69 5.49 -1.96
C LEU A 8 -6.09 5.29 -0.49
N LYS A 9 -6.92 6.18 0.04
CA LYS A 9 -7.43 6.07 1.41
C LYS A 9 -8.24 4.80 1.60
N ARG A 10 -9.17 4.50 0.69
CA ARG A 10 -9.97 3.26 0.73
C ARG A 10 -9.10 2.01 0.65
N LEU A 11 -8.11 1.99 -0.25
CA LEU A 11 -7.18 0.86 -0.36
C LEU A 11 -6.37 0.65 0.92
N SER A 12 -5.94 1.75 1.56
CA SER A 12 -5.20 1.70 2.83
C SER A 12 -6.07 1.15 3.96
N GLU A 13 -7.34 1.56 4.04
CA GLU A 13 -8.32 1.03 5.01
C GLU A 13 -8.54 -0.48 4.79
N ILE A 14 -8.67 -0.93 3.53
CA ILE A 14 -8.81 -2.36 3.19
C ILE A 14 -7.54 -3.14 3.56
N ALA A 15 -6.36 -2.60 3.27
CA ALA A 15 -5.08 -3.25 3.55
C ALA A 15 -4.84 -3.46 5.05
N ALA A 16 -5.37 -2.57 5.90
CA ALA A 16 -5.24 -2.62 7.35
C ALA A 16 -6.35 -3.42 8.06
N ASP A 17 -7.46 -3.77 7.38
CA ASP A 17 -8.59 -4.42 8.03
C ASP A 17 -8.40 -5.93 8.19
N MET A 18 -7.94 -6.34 9.38
CA MET A 18 -7.75 -7.74 9.75
C MET A 18 -9.02 -8.60 9.75
N LYS A 19 -10.21 -8.01 9.62
CA LYS A 19 -11.48 -8.75 9.43
C LYS A 19 -11.66 -9.23 8.00
N LEU A 20 -10.95 -8.64 7.04
CA LEU A 20 -10.99 -9.06 5.63
C LEU A 20 -10.05 -10.25 5.39
N PRO A 21 -10.31 -11.09 4.38
CA PRO A 21 -9.39 -12.15 4.00
C PRO A 21 -8.02 -11.59 3.56
N ALA A 22 -6.95 -12.33 3.87
CA ALA A 22 -5.58 -11.93 3.52
C ALA A 22 -5.39 -11.67 2.02
N ASP A 23 -6.09 -12.40 1.14
CA ASP A 23 -6.02 -12.19 -0.31
C ASP A 23 -6.53 -10.80 -0.73
N ILE A 24 -7.58 -10.32 -0.07
CA ILE A 24 -8.16 -8.99 -0.32
C ILE A 24 -7.20 -7.91 0.18
N ARG A 25 -6.65 -8.07 1.39
CA ARG A 25 -5.65 -7.13 1.93
C ARG A 25 -4.41 -7.03 1.05
N ARG A 26 -3.86 -8.18 0.64
CA ARG A 26 -2.69 -8.24 -0.27
C ARG A 26 -2.97 -7.55 -1.61
N LYS A 27 -4.14 -7.78 -2.19
CA LYS A 27 -4.54 -7.13 -3.45
C LYS A 27 -4.68 -5.62 -3.30
N ALA A 28 -5.12 -5.13 -2.14
CA ALA A 28 -5.15 -3.69 -1.87
C ALA A 28 -3.74 -3.10 -1.80
N ILE A 29 -2.81 -3.76 -1.11
CA ILE A 29 -1.39 -3.37 -1.04
C ILE A 29 -0.76 -3.30 -2.45
N GLU A 30 -1.03 -4.28 -3.30
CA GLU A 30 -0.55 -4.29 -4.68
C GLU A 30 -1.10 -3.12 -5.50
N GLN A 31 -2.40 -2.82 -5.38
CA GLN A 31 -3.03 -1.69 -6.07
C GLN A 31 -2.47 -0.34 -5.61
N MET A 32 -2.16 -0.17 -4.31
CA MET A 32 -1.47 1.01 -3.81
C MET A 32 -0.10 1.19 -4.50
N GLY A 33 0.66 0.11 -4.71
CA GLY A 33 1.92 0.13 -5.45
C GLY A 33 1.78 0.47 -6.94
N VAL A 34 0.61 0.28 -7.53
CA VAL A 34 0.33 0.68 -8.92
C VAL A 34 0.14 2.19 -9.02
N ILE A 35 -0.52 2.83 -8.05
CA ILE A 35 -0.77 4.29 -8.03
C ILE A 35 0.52 5.09 -8.19
N SER A 36 1.64 4.59 -7.65
CA SER A 36 2.99 5.12 -7.88
C SER A 36 3.14 6.63 -7.63
N THR A 37 2.51 7.14 -6.56
CA THR A 37 2.67 8.52 -6.07
C THR A 37 3.42 8.57 -4.74
N HIS A 38 3.85 9.77 -4.32
CA HIS A 38 4.48 9.94 -3.01
C HIS A 38 3.53 9.58 -1.87
N GLU A 39 2.25 9.91 -1.97
CA GLU A 39 1.23 9.55 -0.98
C GLU A 39 1.06 8.03 -0.89
N ALA A 40 1.08 7.33 -2.03
CA ALA A 40 1.02 5.88 -2.05
C ALA A 40 2.25 5.23 -1.40
N LEU A 41 3.44 5.83 -1.59
CA LEU A 41 4.65 5.41 -0.89
C LEU A 41 4.49 5.54 0.62
N LEU A 42 4.03 6.69 1.12
CA LEU A 42 3.83 6.91 2.55
C LEU A 42 2.83 5.91 3.14
N ALA A 43 1.68 5.73 2.47
CA ALA A 43 0.67 4.79 2.92
C ALA A 43 1.18 3.33 2.93
N LEU A 44 1.99 2.92 1.96
CA LEU A 44 2.64 1.59 1.97
C LEU A 44 3.63 1.43 3.13
N LEU A 45 4.37 2.48 3.49
CA LEU A 45 5.27 2.46 4.64
C LEU A 45 4.51 2.40 5.97
N ASP A 46 3.37 3.09 6.08
CA ASP A 46 2.48 2.99 7.24
C ASP A 46 1.96 1.55 7.43
N ILE A 47 1.55 0.88 6.34
CA ILE A 47 1.14 -0.53 6.37
C ILE A 47 2.32 -1.45 6.76
N ALA A 48 3.52 -1.20 6.24
CA ALA A 48 4.71 -1.96 6.60
C ALA A 48 5.09 -1.81 8.08
N ALA A 49 4.89 -0.62 8.65
CA ALA A 49 5.14 -0.32 10.05
C ALA A 49 4.05 -0.85 10.98
N ASN A 50 2.86 -1.21 10.46
CA ASN A 50 1.73 -1.63 11.26
C ASN A 50 1.97 -2.99 11.94
N GLU A 51 2.23 -2.97 13.25
CA GLU A 51 2.51 -4.16 14.06
C GLU A 51 1.32 -5.10 14.25
N SER A 52 0.10 -4.63 13.96
CA SER A 52 -1.10 -5.47 14.02
C SER A 52 -1.27 -6.39 12.80
N LEU A 53 -0.56 -6.13 11.70
CA LEU A 53 -0.61 -6.93 10.49
C LEU A 53 0.37 -8.10 10.52
N VAL A 54 0.06 -9.14 9.75
CA VAL A 54 0.96 -10.29 9.62
C VAL A 54 2.22 -9.93 8.85
N THR A 55 3.36 -10.53 9.21
CA THR A 55 4.67 -10.26 8.60
C THR A 55 4.66 -10.30 7.07
N LYS A 56 3.92 -11.25 6.47
CA LYS A 56 3.83 -11.38 5.00
C LYS A 56 3.22 -10.14 4.32
N GLU A 57 2.27 -9.48 4.96
CA GLU A 57 1.63 -8.28 4.41
C GLU A 57 2.52 -7.06 4.58
N ARG A 58 3.19 -6.97 5.73
CA ARG A 58 4.20 -5.93 6.00
C ARG A 58 5.36 -6.01 4.99
N ASP A 59 5.87 -7.22 4.73
CA ASP A 59 6.91 -7.46 3.72
C ASP A 59 6.44 -7.13 2.30
N LEU A 60 5.19 -7.46 1.97
CA LEU A 60 4.61 -7.11 0.67
C LEU A 60 4.50 -5.59 0.50
N ALA A 61 4.08 -4.88 1.55
CA ALA A 61 3.98 -3.42 1.54
C ALA A 61 5.37 -2.77 1.36
N LEU A 62 6.40 -3.25 2.05
CA LEU A 62 7.79 -2.81 1.84
C LEU A 62 8.26 -3.05 0.40
N LYS A 63 7.93 -4.22 -0.18
CA LYS A 63 8.27 -4.53 -1.56
C LYS A 63 7.61 -3.54 -2.52
N GLN A 64 6.32 -3.25 -2.36
CA GLN A 64 5.61 -2.28 -3.19
C GLN A 64 6.16 -0.86 -3.02
N ALA A 65 6.46 -0.44 -1.78
CA ALA A 65 7.07 0.86 -1.50
C ALA A 65 8.39 1.04 -2.27
N ARG A 66 9.25 0.00 -2.26
CA ARG A 66 10.49 0.00 -3.05
C ARG A 66 10.23 0.14 -4.56
N GLU A 67 9.22 -0.52 -5.10
CA GLU A 67 8.89 -0.39 -6.52
C GLU A 67 8.33 1.00 -6.87
N VAL A 68 7.57 1.64 -5.98
CA VAL A 68 7.15 3.03 -6.15
C VAL A 68 8.38 3.94 -6.26
N ILE A 69 9.33 3.84 -5.33
CA ILE A 69 10.57 4.63 -5.34
C ILE A 69 11.29 4.48 -6.68
N LYS A 70 11.49 3.25 -7.16
CA LYS A 70 12.17 2.99 -8.44
C LYS A 70 11.47 3.64 -9.64
N LYS A 71 10.13 3.67 -9.64
CA LYS A 71 9.35 4.27 -10.73
C LYS A 71 9.37 5.80 -10.68
N THR A 72 9.48 6.38 -9.49
CA THR A 72 9.45 7.84 -9.29
C THR A 72 10.84 8.48 -9.26
N SER A 73 11.91 7.69 -9.14
CA SER A 73 13.28 8.20 -9.22
C SER A 73 13.61 8.71 -10.64
N PRO A 74 14.27 9.87 -10.79
CA PRO A 74 14.82 10.29 -12.07
C PRO A 74 15.84 9.24 -12.57
N GLN A 75 15.77 8.89 -13.85
CA GLN A 75 16.77 8.03 -14.51
C GLN A 75 18.08 8.76 -14.72
#